data_AF-A0A857L1C3-F1
#
_entry.id   AF-A0A857L1C3-F1
#
_cell.length_a   1.000
_cell.length_b   1.000
_cell.length_c   1.000
_cell.angle_alpha   90.00
_cell.angle_beta   90.00
_cell.angle_gamma   90.00
#
_symmetry.space_group_name_H-M   'P 1'
#
loop_
_entity.id
_entity.type
_entity.pdbx_description
1 polymer ?
#
loop_
_entity_poly.entity_id
_entity_poly.type
_entity_poly.pdbx_seq_one_letter_code
_entity_poly.pdbx_strand_id
1 'polypeptide(L)'
;MNTPLPLGDRMRDVSPVIVAHGTRNPHGVTMIAEIAAAVSERIGTTRTAFVDVLGPTPAEVLSDLADDRPAVVVPAFLASGYHVRQDLPGHIEESGRPGTIVTRALGPDPVIAAVLRLRLIEAGWEPGDVVVLAAAGSSDASARGQVHLAARQLESLIGGRVEVGFIATAEPTVPQAITRARRRLRRGGKLVVASYLLAPGLFHSRLFGMDVDAVAEPLGADPRICDLIVTRMRAAVSPYRRPAAVTWR
;
A
#
# COMPACT_ATOMS: atom_id res chain seq x y z
N MET A 1 -3.83 -23.43 13.44
CA MET A 1 -2.63 -23.42 14.31
C MET A 1 -1.47 -22.97 13.46
N ASN A 2 -0.84 -21.84 13.81
CA ASN A 2 0.33 -21.35 13.07
C ASN A 2 1.49 -22.33 13.24
N THR A 3 2.06 -22.78 12.13
CA THR A 3 3.31 -23.57 12.18
C THR A 3 4.37 -22.71 12.86
N PRO A 4 5.04 -23.20 13.91
CA PRO A 4 6.11 -22.44 14.54
C PRO A 4 7.20 -22.16 13.50
N LEU A 5 7.64 -20.90 13.45
CA LEU A 5 8.71 -20.47 12.53
C LEU A 5 9.94 -21.37 12.64
N PRO A 6 10.80 -21.52 11.62
CA PRO A 6 12.04 -22.28 11.76
C PRO A 6 12.92 -21.78 12.93
N LEU A 7 13.71 -22.67 13.52
CA LEU A 7 14.71 -22.28 14.53
C LEU A 7 15.76 -21.36 13.86
N GLY A 8 16.06 -20.22 14.49
CA GLY A 8 16.94 -19.19 13.90
C GLY A 8 16.23 -18.17 13.00
N ASP A 9 14.92 -18.28 12.79
CA ASP A 9 14.14 -17.23 12.16
C ASP A 9 13.97 -16.03 13.10
N ARG A 10 14.63 -14.92 12.77
CA ARG A 10 14.66 -13.68 13.56
C ARG A 10 13.30 -13.00 13.71
N MET A 11 12.31 -13.40 12.90
CA MET A 11 10.94 -12.94 13.11
C MET A 11 10.37 -13.42 14.45
N ARG A 12 10.95 -14.46 15.06
CA ARG A 12 10.61 -14.91 16.43
C ARG A 12 10.95 -13.86 17.50
N ASP A 13 11.93 -13.00 17.24
CA ASP A 13 12.49 -12.06 18.21
C ASP A 13 11.87 -10.66 18.12
N VAL A 14 10.86 -10.47 17.27
CA VAL A 14 10.18 -9.19 17.06
C VAL A 14 8.66 -9.33 17.06
N SER A 15 7.97 -8.21 17.25
CA SER A 15 6.52 -8.08 17.14
C SER A 15 6.14 -7.42 15.80
N PRO A 16 5.57 -8.17 14.83
CA PRO A 16 5.17 -7.60 13.54
C PRO A 16 3.91 -6.73 13.67
N VAL A 17 3.95 -5.53 13.09
CA VAL A 17 2.82 -4.60 13.05
C VAL A 17 2.63 -4.06 11.63
N ILE A 18 1.41 -4.17 11.11
CA ILE A 18 1.00 -3.53 9.85
C ILE A 18 0.24 -2.26 10.20
N VAL A 19 0.68 -1.12 9.66
CA VAL A 19 0.01 0.17 9.86
C VAL A 19 -0.66 0.59 8.55
N ALA A 20 -1.98 0.62 8.54
CA ALA A 20 -2.79 1.10 7.41
C ALA A 20 -3.31 2.53 7.68
N HIS A 21 -3.84 3.19 6.64
CA HIS A 21 -4.47 4.50 6.80
C HIS A 21 -5.71 4.43 7.71
N GLY A 22 -6.52 3.39 7.56
CA GLY A 22 -7.85 3.30 8.18
C GLY A 22 -8.95 3.84 7.26
N THR A 23 -10.12 3.23 7.36
CA THR A 23 -11.32 3.54 6.56
C THR A 23 -12.56 3.11 7.34
N ARG A 24 -13.65 3.87 7.26
CA ARG A 24 -14.94 3.47 7.85
C ARG A 24 -15.66 2.39 7.03
N ASN A 25 -15.15 2.06 5.84
CA ASN A 25 -15.74 1.01 5.01
C ASN A 25 -15.38 -0.37 5.61
N PRO A 26 -16.39 -1.19 5.99
CA PRO A 26 -16.14 -2.50 6.60
C PRO A 26 -15.34 -3.43 5.67
N HIS A 27 -15.55 -3.38 4.35
CA HIS A 27 -14.78 -4.17 3.40
C HIS A 27 -13.30 -3.80 3.40
N GLY A 28 -12.99 -2.52 3.61
CA GLY A 28 -11.61 -2.08 3.73
C GLY A 28 -10.94 -2.58 5.01
N VAL A 29 -11.67 -2.60 6.13
CA VAL A 29 -11.20 -3.16 7.40
C VAL A 29 -10.96 -4.67 7.28
N THR A 30 -11.93 -5.40 6.72
CA THR A 30 -11.81 -6.85 6.47
C THR A 30 -10.60 -7.16 5.60
N MET A 31 -10.37 -6.39 4.53
CA MET A 31 -9.21 -6.57 3.64
C MET A 31 -7.87 -6.42 4.37
N ILE A 32 -7.73 -5.45 5.28
CA ILE A 32 -6.50 -5.30 6.09
C ILE A 32 -6.35 -6.47 7.07
N ALA A 33 -7.45 -6.96 7.65
CA ALA A 33 -7.44 -8.14 8.51
C ALA A 33 -7.02 -9.40 7.73
N GLU A 34 -7.48 -9.58 6.49
CA GLU A 34 -7.07 -10.67 5.60
C GLU A 34 -5.57 -10.63 5.28
N ILE A 35 -5.03 -9.44 4.98
CA ILE A 35 -3.59 -9.25 4.80
C ILE A 35 -2.84 -9.64 6.08
N ALA A 36 -3.29 -9.18 7.25
CA ALA A 36 -2.63 -9.47 8.52
C ALA A 36 -2.70 -10.96 8.88
N ALA A 37 -3.80 -11.65 8.58
CA ALA A 37 -3.93 -13.09 8.75
C ALA A 37 -2.95 -13.85 7.85
N ALA A 38 -2.91 -13.51 6.54
CA ALA A 38 -2.00 -14.13 5.59
C ALA A 38 -0.52 -13.87 5.94
N VAL A 39 -0.18 -12.67 6.41
CA VAL A 39 1.16 -12.36 6.90
C VAL A 39 1.44 -13.15 8.19
N SER A 40 0.46 -13.27 9.08
CA SER A 40 0.60 -14.03 10.33
C SER A 40 0.94 -15.49 10.08
N GLU A 41 0.33 -16.11 9.07
CA GLU A 41 0.64 -17.50 8.66
C GLU A 41 2.11 -17.70 8.26
N ARG A 42 2.78 -16.65 7.78
CA ARG A 42 4.15 -16.69 7.26
C ARG A 42 5.22 -16.33 8.30
N ILE A 43 4.89 -15.45 9.24
CA ILE A 43 5.87 -14.84 10.17
C ILE A 43 5.43 -14.77 11.64
N GLY A 44 4.31 -15.41 12.00
CA GLY A 44 3.75 -15.32 13.34
C GLY A 44 2.80 -14.14 13.52
N THR A 45 2.07 -14.13 14.65
CA THR A 45 0.99 -13.17 14.95
C THR A 45 1.39 -11.73 14.61
N THR A 46 0.68 -11.15 13.65
CA THR A 46 0.91 -9.79 13.16
C THR A 46 -0.26 -8.92 13.57
N ARG A 47 0.01 -7.84 14.32
CA ARG A 47 -1.04 -6.88 14.74
C ARG A 47 -1.29 -5.84 13.64
N THR A 48 -2.48 -5.27 13.64
CA THR A 48 -2.86 -4.16 12.74
C THR A 48 -3.09 -2.89 13.55
N ALA A 49 -2.62 -1.77 13.04
CA ALA A 49 -2.95 -0.45 13.54
C ALA A 49 -3.40 0.47 12.39
N PHE A 50 -4.11 1.54 12.73
CA PHE A 50 -4.63 2.51 11.79
C PHE A 50 -4.21 3.92 12.23
N VAL A 51 -3.56 4.67 11.35
CA VAL A 51 -3.12 6.06 11.69
C VAL A 51 -4.27 7.05 11.76
N ASP A 52 -5.41 6.74 11.14
CA ASP A 52 -6.55 7.63 11.06
C ASP A 52 -7.87 6.85 10.96
N VAL A 53 -8.98 7.55 11.09
CA VAL A 53 -10.37 7.14 10.84
C VAL A 53 -10.95 6.15 11.85
N LEU A 54 -10.20 5.10 12.20
CA LEU A 54 -10.56 4.04 13.16
C LEU A 54 -9.35 3.73 14.05
N GLY A 55 -9.60 3.18 15.23
CA GLY A 55 -8.56 2.59 16.09
C GLY A 55 -8.44 1.07 15.91
N PRO A 56 -7.44 0.44 16.52
CA PRO A 56 -6.46 1.06 17.42
C PRO A 56 -5.35 1.81 16.66
N THR A 57 -4.85 2.88 17.25
CA THR A 57 -3.74 3.70 16.73
C THR A 57 -2.41 2.93 16.83
N PRO A 58 -1.36 3.33 16.08
CA PRO A 58 -0.06 2.70 16.22
C PRO A 58 0.51 2.83 17.65
N ALA A 59 0.26 3.95 18.33
CA ALA A 59 0.69 4.15 19.72
C ALA A 59 0.03 3.14 20.68
N GLU A 60 -1.28 2.94 20.56
CA GLU A 60 -2.04 1.97 21.35
C GLU A 60 -1.56 0.54 21.08
N VAL A 61 -1.41 0.16 19.81
CA VAL A 61 -0.96 -1.20 19.45
C VAL A 61 0.45 -1.48 19.94
N LEU A 62 1.36 -0.51 19.82
CA LEU A 62 2.76 -0.67 20.22
C LEU A 62 2.93 -0.74 21.74
N SER A 63 2.18 0.06 22.49
CA SER A 63 2.21 0.07 23.97
C SER A 63 1.61 -1.20 24.58
N ASP A 64 0.63 -1.82 23.93
CA ASP A 64 -0.04 -3.06 24.39
C ASP A 64 0.68 -4.37 23.97
N LEU A 65 1.86 -4.29 23.35
CA LEU A 65 2.63 -5.48 23.02
C LEU A 65 3.18 -6.15 24.30
N ALA A 66 2.75 -7.39 24.55
CA ALA A 66 2.85 -8.09 25.84
C ALA A 66 4.27 -8.47 26.32
N ASP A 67 5.30 -8.34 25.49
CA ASP A 67 6.70 -8.64 25.84
C ASP A 67 7.59 -7.43 25.52
N ASP A 68 8.89 -7.51 25.82
CA ASP A 68 9.85 -6.44 25.52
C ASP A 68 10.48 -6.56 24.12
N ARG A 69 9.94 -7.42 23.23
CA ARG A 69 10.54 -7.62 21.91
C ARG A 69 10.43 -6.35 21.06
N PRO A 70 11.47 -5.98 20.29
CA PRO A 70 11.36 -4.88 19.34
C PRO A 70 10.17 -5.05 18.39
N ALA A 71 9.48 -3.96 18.05
CA ALA A 71 8.43 -4.00 17.05
C ALA A 71 9.02 -3.78 15.64
N VAL A 72 8.45 -4.46 14.63
CA VAL A 72 8.75 -4.19 13.22
C VAL A 72 7.48 -3.71 12.54
N VAL A 73 7.48 -2.44 12.16
CA VAL A 73 6.33 -1.73 11.62
C VAL A 73 6.44 -1.63 10.10
N VAL A 74 5.43 -2.12 9.37
CA VAL A 74 5.29 -1.92 7.93
C VAL A 74 4.17 -0.93 7.65
N PRO A 75 4.47 0.26 7.09
CA PRO A 75 3.45 1.15 6.59
C PRO A 75 2.82 0.57 5.31
N ALA A 76 1.55 0.17 5.39
CA ALA A 76 0.74 -0.34 4.30
C ALA A 76 0.23 0.78 3.36
N PHE A 77 1.14 1.66 2.92
CA PHE A 77 0.85 2.82 2.07
C PHE A 77 1.50 2.68 0.71
N LEU A 78 0.79 3.09 -0.34
CA LEU A 78 1.28 2.98 -1.73
C LEU A 78 2.12 4.19 -2.20
N ALA A 79 2.24 5.20 -1.34
CA ALA A 79 3.19 6.28 -1.46
C ALA A 79 3.51 6.81 -0.05
N SER A 80 4.75 7.26 0.16
CA SER A 80 5.23 7.79 1.44
C SER A 80 4.88 9.27 1.57
N GLY A 81 3.60 9.56 1.77
CA GLY A 81 3.11 10.92 2.09
C GLY A 81 3.25 11.28 3.55
N TYR A 82 2.55 12.35 3.96
CA TYR A 82 2.55 12.91 5.31
C TYR A 82 2.42 11.86 6.42
N HIS A 83 1.42 10.97 6.34
CA HIS A 83 1.17 9.95 7.36
C HIS A 83 2.36 9.01 7.62
N VAL A 84 3.13 8.67 6.59
CA VAL A 84 4.31 7.80 6.74
C VAL A 84 5.49 8.57 7.32
N ARG A 85 5.60 9.86 6.98
CA ARG A 85 6.79 10.68 7.28
C ARG A 85 6.67 11.51 8.56
N GLN A 86 5.46 11.77 9.04
CA GLN A 86 5.20 12.65 10.19
C GLN A 86 4.35 11.95 11.25
N ASP A 87 3.16 11.46 10.90
CA ASP A 87 2.24 10.89 11.90
C ASP A 87 2.75 9.59 12.51
N LEU A 88 3.24 8.66 11.68
CA LEU A 88 3.74 7.38 12.17
C LEU A 88 4.95 7.54 13.11
N PRO A 89 5.97 8.37 12.80
CA PRO A 89 7.02 8.70 13.77
C PRO A 89 6.48 9.22 15.11
N GLY A 90 5.51 10.14 15.09
CA GLY A 90 4.89 10.67 16.30
C GLY A 90 4.25 9.58 17.16
N HIS A 91 3.48 8.67 16.56
CA HIS A 91 2.88 7.55 17.30
C HIS A 91 3.91 6.55 17.86
N ILE A 92 5.05 6.38 17.18
CA ILE A 92 6.12 5.52 17.68
C ILE A 92 6.77 6.15 18.91
N GLU A 93 7.06 7.45 18.86
CA GLU A 93 7.58 8.20 20.01
C GLU A 93 6.60 8.17 21.18
N GLU A 94 5.30 8.42 20.92
CA GLU A 94 4.22 8.37 21.90
C GLU A 94 4.09 6.99 22.56
N SER A 95 4.31 5.90 21.82
CA SER A 95 4.24 4.54 22.38
C SER A 95 5.29 4.24 23.44
N GLY A 96 6.40 4.99 23.45
CA GLY A 96 7.55 4.74 24.34
C GLY A 96 8.28 3.41 24.09
N ARG A 97 7.93 2.64 23.05
CA ARG A 97 8.47 1.29 22.84
C ARG A 97 9.87 1.32 22.22
N PRO A 98 10.91 0.90 22.97
CA PRO A 98 12.28 0.92 22.46
C PRO A 98 12.48 -0.09 21.32
N GLY A 99 13.46 0.20 20.45
CA GLY A 99 13.85 -0.73 19.40
C GLY A 99 12.87 -0.87 18.23
N THR A 100 11.80 -0.07 18.17
CA THR A 100 10.84 -0.11 17.07
C THR A 100 11.52 0.21 15.72
N ILE A 101 11.41 -0.70 14.76
CA ILE A 101 11.97 -0.57 13.42
C ILE A 101 10.85 -0.30 12.42
N VAL A 102 10.91 0.83 11.72
CA VAL A 102 9.98 1.15 10.62
C VAL A 102 10.61 0.75 9.30
N THR A 103 9.88 -0.02 8.50
CA THR A 103 10.27 -0.38 7.13
C THR A 103 9.85 0.71 6.14
N ARG A 104 10.32 0.63 4.88
CA ARG A 104 9.77 1.47 3.81
C ARG A 104 8.28 1.17 3.58
N ALA A 105 7.49 2.18 3.21
CA ALA A 105 6.07 2.02 2.83
C ALA A 105 5.88 1.21 1.53
N LEU A 106 4.78 0.45 1.42
CA LEU A 106 4.51 -0.52 0.33
C LEU A 106 4.82 0.00 -1.08
N GLY A 107 4.33 1.15 -1.47
CA GLY A 107 4.56 1.66 -2.81
C GLY A 107 5.59 2.79 -2.85
N PRO A 108 6.22 3.00 -4.02
CA PRO A 108 6.09 2.23 -5.26
C PRO A 108 6.99 0.97 -5.26
N ASP A 109 6.57 -0.10 -5.93
CA ASP A 109 7.30 -1.38 -5.98
C ASP A 109 6.93 -2.19 -7.25
N PRO A 110 7.88 -2.84 -7.94
CA PRO A 110 7.57 -3.70 -9.09
C PRO A 110 6.54 -4.80 -8.79
N VAL A 111 6.49 -5.32 -7.57
CA VAL A 111 5.47 -6.30 -7.16
C VAL A 111 4.08 -5.68 -7.21
N ILE A 112 3.92 -4.43 -6.77
CA ILE A 112 2.65 -3.71 -6.86
C ILE A 112 2.25 -3.49 -8.32
N ALA A 113 3.20 -3.12 -9.19
CA ALA A 113 2.93 -2.97 -10.62
C ALA A 113 2.43 -4.29 -11.25
N ALA A 114 2.99 -5.43 -10.84
CA ALA A 114 2.54 -6.74 -11.29
C ALA A 114 1.11 -7.08 -10.81
N VAL A 115 0.75 -6.70 -9.59
CA VAL A 115 -0.61 -6.86 -9.05
C VAL A 115 -1.59 -5.91 -9.75
N LEU A 116 -1.22 -4.66 -10.01
CA LEU A 116 -2.03 -3.72 -10.80
C LEU A 116 -2.33 -4.28 -12.19
N ARG A 117 -1.31 -4.85 -12.87
CA ARG A 117 -1.51 -5.51 -14.16
C ARG A 117 -2.47 -6.70 -14.05
N LEU A 118 -2.43 -7.49 -12.98
CA LEU A 118 -3.42 -8.55 -12.76
C LEU A 118 -4.83 -7.95 -12.64
N ARG A 119 -5.02 -6.94 -11.79
CA ARG A 119 -6.32 -6.28 -11.60
C ARG A 119 -6.87 -5.69 -12.89
N LEU A 120 -6.01 -5.13 -13.74
CA LEU A 120 -6.40 -4.67 -15.07
C LEU A 120 -6.92 -5.82 -15.94
N ILE A 121 -6.20 -6.95 -16.00
CA ILE A 121 -6.63 -8.12 -16.78
C ILE A 121 -7.97 -8.67 -16.26
N GLU A 122 -8.14 -8.75 -14.94
CA GLU A 122 -9.40 -9.17 -14.31
C GLU A 122 -10.56 -8.22 -14.65
N ALA A 123 -10.27 -6.93 -14.83
CA ALA A 123 -11.22 -5.92 -15.29
C ALA A 123 -11.48 -5.94 -16.82
N GLY A 124 -10.87 -6.87 -17.55
CA GLY A 124 -11.05 -7.01 -19.00
C GLY A 124 -10.20 -6.07 -19.85
N TRP A 125 -9.11 -5.52 -19.29
CA TRP A 125 -8.08 -4.80 -20.05
C TRP A 125 -7.34 -5.74 -21.02
N GLU A 126 -7.14 -5.29 -22.24
CA GLU A 126 -6.35 -5.96 -23.25
C GLU A 126 -5.16 -5.11 -23.71
N PRO A 127 -4.08 -5.71 -24.24
CA PRO A 127 -2.97 -4.97 -24.81
C PRO A 127 -3.44 -3.94 -25.86
N GLY A 128 -3.06 -2.68 -25.66
CA GLY A 128 -3.46 -1.56 -26.51
C GLY A 128 -4.65 -0.75 -25.99
N ASP A 129 -5.32 -1.20 -24.93
CA ASP A 129 -6.26 -0.37 -24.17
C ASP A 129 -5.52 0.69 -23.35
N VAL A 130 -6.16 1.84 -23.17
CA VAL A 130 -5.58 2.98 -22.44
C VAL A 130 -5.83 2.83 -20.94
N VAL A 131 -4.82 3.14 -20.12
CA VAL A 131 -4.92 3.01 -18.67
C VAL A 131 -4.81 4.38 -17.99
N VAL A 132 -5.71 4.61 -17.03
CA VAL A 132 -5.57 5.69 -16.05
C VAL A 132 -5.25 5.07 -14.70
N LEU A 133 -4.11 5.41 -14.10
CA LEU A 133 -3.79 5.07 -12.72
C LEU A 133 -4.44 6.08 -11.78
N ALA A 134 -5.47 5.65 -11.05
CA ALA A 134 -6.16 6.48 -10.08
C ALA A 134 -5.57 6.28 -8.67
N ALA A 135 -4.93 7.31 -8.12
CA ALA A 135 -4.35 7.30 -6.78
C ALA A 135 -5.12 8.23 -5.82
N ALA A 136 -5.08 7.95 -4.51
CA ALA A 136 -5.72 8.79 -3.49
C ALA A 136 -5.34 10.28 -3.61
N GLY A 137 -4.04 10.56 -3.80
CA GLY A 137 -3.46 11.89 -3.89
C GLY A 137 -2.87 12.39 -2.57
N SER A 138 -1.98 13.37 -2.66
CA SER A 138 -1.22 13.91 -1.53
C SER A 138 -0.72 15.31 -1.84
N SER A 139 -0.68 16.19 -0.85
CA SER A 139 -0.01 17.49 -0.93
C SER A 139 1.51 17.35 -1.03
N ASP A 140 2.08 16.25 -0.54
CA ASP A 140 3.52 15.96 -0.61
C ASP A 140 3.94 15.70 -2.07
N ALA A 141 4.85 16.53 -2.58
CA ALA A 141 5.39 16.42 -3.94
C ALA A 141 6.17 15.12 -4.17
N SER A 142 6.88 14.61 -3.17
CA SER A 142 7.58 13.34 -3.25
C SER A 142 6.62 12.16 -3.30
N ALA A 143 5.50 12.21 -2.57
CA ALA A 143 4.46 11.17 -2.65
C ALA A 143 3.81 11.15 -4.04
N ARG A 144 3.54 12.33 -4.63
CA ARG A 144 3.09 12.43 -6.02
C ARG A 144 4.12 11.86 -7.01
N GLY A 145 5.41 12.18 -6.83
CA GLY A 145 6.51 11.61 -7.62
C GLY A 145 6.58 10.08 -7.54
N GLN A 146 6.31 9.50 -6.35
CA GLN A 146 6.23 8.05 -6.16
C GLN A 146 5.06 7.41 -6.93
N VAL A 147 3.90 8.07 -7.01
CA VAL A 147 2.78 7.60 -7.84
C VAL A 147 3.15 7.61 -9.32
N HIS A 148 3.84 8.64 -9.81
CA HIS A 148 4.35 8.66 -11.19
C HIS A 148 5.38 7.56 -11.45
N LEU A 149 6.23 7.23 -10.47
CA LEU A 149 7.13 6.08 -10.57
C LEU A 149 6.35 4.75 -10.64
N ALA A 150 5.29 4.58 -9.85
CA ALA A 150 4.43 3.40 -9.94
C ALA A 150 3.76 3.29 -11.32
N ALA A 151 3.30 4.41 -11.88
CA ALA A 151 2.76 4.44 -13.24
C ALA A 151 3.81 3.97 -14.26
N ARG A 152 5.05 4.47 -14.17
CA ARG A 152 6.16 4.05 -15.04
C ARG A 152 6.50 2.57 -14.92
N GLN A 153 6.44 2.01 -13.70
CA GLN A 153 6.62 0.57 -13.48
C GLN A 153 5.49 -0.22 -14.13
N LEU A 154 4.25 0.26 -14.06
CA LEU A 154 3.12 -0.36 -14.76
C LEU A 154 3.26 -0.26 -16.28
N GLU A 155 3.65 0.90 -16.81
CA GLU A 155 3.93 1.12 -18.24
C GLU A 155 4.91 0.08 -18.79
N SER A 156 5.98 -0.23 -18.04
CA SER A 156 6.96 -1.24 -18.46
C SER A 156 6.40 -2.67 -18.55
N LEU A 157 5.31 -2.97 -17.85
CA LEU A 157 4.66 -4.28 -17.87
C LEU A 157 3.53 -4.39 -18.89
N ILE A 158 2.86 -3.26 -19.21
CA ILE A 158 1.70 -3.26 -20.11
C ILE A 158 2.04 -2.78 -21.52
N GLY A 159 3.22 -2.16 -21.74
CA GLY A 159 3.67 -1.69 -23.04
C GLY A 159 2.92 -0.47 -23.59
N GLY A 160 2.19 0.25 -22.75
CA GLY A 160 1.38 1.41 -23.10
C GLY A 160 1.51 2.52 -22.06
N ARG A 161 1.20 3.76 -22.45
CA ARG A 161 1.29 4.94 -21.58
C ARG A 161 0.18 4.91 -20.53
N VAL A 162 0.52 5.22 -19.29
CA VAL A 162 -0.40 5.31 -18.16
C VAL A 162 -0.58 6.78 -17.79
N GLU A 163 -1.81 7.30 -17.86
CA GLU A 163 -2.10 8.62 -17.32
C GLU A 163 -2.32 8.52 -15.81
N VAL A 164 -1.73 9.42 -15.03
CA VAL A 164 -1.95 9.48 -13.58
C VAL A 164 -3.07 10.47 -13.30
N GLY A 165 -4.03 10.07 -12.48
CA GLY A 165 -5.07 10.94 -11.93
C GLY A 165 -5.20 10.77 -10.42
N PHE A 166 -5.48 11.87 -9.72
CA PHE A 166 -5.66 11.87 -8.27
C PHE A 166 -7.12 12.04 -7.89
N ILE A 167 -7.56 11.27 -6.89
CA ILE A 167 -8.94 11.24 -6.39
C ILE A 167 -9.21 12.44 -5.49
N ALA A 168 -8.18 12.91 -4.78
CA ALA A 168 -8.23 14.07 -3.89
C ALA A 168 -6.87 14.77 -3.81
N THR A 169 -6.85 16.00 -3.28
CA THR A 169 -5.65 16.69 -2.74
C THR A 169 -4.53 17.03 -3.76
N ALA A 170 -4.60 16.54 -4.99
CA ALA A 170 -3.57 16.71 -6.00
C ALA A 170 -4.17 16.80 -7.40
N GLU A 171 -3.39 17.38 -8.31
CA GLU A 171 -3.70 17.52 -9.73
C GLU A 171 -2.67 16.73 -10.57
N PRO A 172 -3.05 16.20 -11.74
CA PRO A 172 -4.39 16.29 -12.35
C PRO A 172 -5.42 15.39 -11.64
N THR A 173 -6.68 15.82 -11.58
CA THR A 173 -7.78 14.96 -11.08
C THR A 173 -8.02 13.74 -11.99
N VAL A 174 -8.64 12.67 -11.47
CA VAL A 174 -8.99 11.49 -12.29
C VAL A 174 -9.82 11.86 -13.55
N PRO A 175 -10.86 12.72 -13.48
CA PRO A 175 -11.58 13.15 -14.68
C PRO A 175 -10.70 13.87 -15.73
N GLN A 176 -9.74 14.68 -15.28
CA GLN A 176 -8.78 15.32 -16.20
C GLN A 176 -7.83 14.29 -16.82
N ALA A 177 -7.38 13.30 -16.05
CA ALA A 177 -6.55 12.22 -16.55
C ALA A 177 -7.31 11.36 -17.58
N ILE A 178 -8.58 11.04 -17.33
CA ILE A 178 -9.49 10.38 -18.29
C ILE A 178 -9.62 11.20 -19.57
N THR A 179 -9.85 12.51 -19.46
CA THR A 179 -9.93 13.40 -20.63
C THR A 179 -8.66 13.37 -21.47
N ARG A 180 -7.49 13.34 -20.83
CA ARG A 180 -6.19 13.22 -21.52
C ARG A 180 -5.99 11.84 -22.14
N ALA A 181 -6.35 10.78 -21.42
CA ALA A 181 -6.27 9.39 -21.87
C ALA A 181 -7.13 9.16 -23.12
N ARG A 182 -8.35 9.71 -23.16
CA ARG A 182 -9.27 9.59 -24.29
C ARG A 182 -8.71 10.09 -25.62
N ARG A 183 -7.84 11.10 -25.61
CA ARG A 183 -7.19 11.60 -26.83
C ARG A 183 -6.28 10.57 -27.51
N ARG A 184 -5.91 9.50 -26.79
CA ARG A 184 -5.08 8.40 -27.28
C ARG A 184 -5.89 7.14 -27.57
N LEU A 185 -7.19 7.16 -27.32
CA LEU A 185 -8.05 6.01 -27.52
C LEU A 185 -8.18 5.74 -29.02
N ARG A 186 -7.78 4.54 -29.45
CA ARG A 186 -8.03 4.07 -30.81
C ARG A 186 -9.53 3.82 -31.01
N ARG A 187 -10.00 3.85 -32.25
CA ARG A 187 -11.39 3.52 -32.57
C ARG A 187 -11.70 2.10 -32.07
N GLY A 188 -12.67 1.97 -31.16
CA GLY A 188 -13.05 0.71 -30.54
C GLY A 188 -12.13 0.20 -29.43
N GLY A 189 -11.15 0.98 -28.96
CA GLY A 189 -10.34 0.65 -27.79
C GLY A 189 -11.06 1.00 -26.48
N LYS A 190 -10.62 0.39 -25.37
CA LYS A 190 -11.16 0.66 -24.03
C LYS A 190 -10.24 1.57 -23.22
N LEU A 191 -10.84 2.29 -22.27
CA LEU A 191 -10.18 3.03 -21.22
C LEU A 191 -10.49 2.35 -19.88
N VAL A 192 -9.46 1.80 -19.24
CA VAL A 192 -9.58 1.09 -17.96
C VAL A 192 -8.87 1.87 -16.86
N VAL A 193 -9.51 2.00 -15.70
CA VAL A 193 -8.91 2.63 -14.52
C VAL A 193 -8.21 1.57 -13.67
N ALA A 194 -6.90 1.72 -13.45
CA ALA A 194 -6.16 0.98 -12.44
C ALA A 194 -6.29 1.68 -11.09
N SER A 195 -6.99 1.03 -10.15
CA SER A 195 -7.16 1.53 -8.77
C SER A 195 -5.87 1.37 -7.97
N TYR A 196 -5.08 2.45 -7.86
CA TYR A 196 -3.88 2.49 -7.02
C TYR A 196 -4.24 2.73 -5.56
N LEU A 197 -4.98 1.76 -5.01
CA LEU A 197 -5.52 1.72 -3.66
C LEU A 197 -5.27 0.31 -3.10
N LEU A 198 -5.00 0.21 -1.79
CA LEU A 198 -4.75 -1.09 -1.17
C LEU A 198 -6.06 -1.87 -0.94
N ALA A 199 -7.13 -1.19 -0.56
CA ALA A 199 -8.39 -1.80 -0.16
C ALA A 199 -9.61 -1.00 -0.63
N PRO A 200 -10.81 -1.61 -0.67
CA PRO A 200 -12.05 -0.90 -0.93
C PRO A 200 -12.31 0.20 0.12
N GLY A 201 -12.95 1.28 -0.31
CA GLY A 201 -13.23 2.43 0.54
C GLY A 201 -13.81 3.60 -0.24
N LEU A 202 -13.98 4.74 0.43
CA LEU A 202 -14.58 5.94 -0.16
C LEU A 202 -13.89 6.37 -1.46
N PHE A 203 -12.55 6.32 -1.52
CA PHE A 203 -11.81 6.68 -2.72
C PHE A 203 -12.06 5.71 -3.87
N HIS A 204 -12.13 4.40 -3.59
CA HIS A 204 -12.48 3.41 -4.61
C HIS A 204 -13.90 3.64 -5.11
N SER A 205 -14.85 3.87 -4.19
CA SER A 205 -16.26 4.13 -4.53
C SER A 205 -16.47 5.34 -5.44
N ARG A 206 -15.61 6.37 -5.33
CA ARG A 206 -15.66 7.56 -6.18
C ARG A 206 -15.26 7.30 -7.63
N LEU A 207 -14.57 6.19 -7.93
CA LEU A 207 -14.18 5.84 -9.29
C LEU A 207 -15.36 5.27 -10.10
N PHE A 208 -16.37 4.71 -9.43
CA PHE A 208 -17.57 4.23 -10.11
C PHE A 208 -18.41 5.39 -10.66
N GLY A 209 -19.03 5.17 -11.82
CA GLY A 209 -19.81 6.19 -12.54
C GLY A 209 -18.96 7.17 -13.35
N MET A 210 -17.63 7.03 -13.34
CA MET A 210 -16.78 7.71 -14.31
C MET A 210 -17.00 7.16 -15.71
N ASP A 211 -16.83 8.02 -16.72
CA ASP A 211 -17.02 7.69 -18.14
C ASP A 211 -15.82 6.88 -18.69
N VAL A 212 -15.72 5.62 -18.23
CA VAL A 212 -14.67 4.63 -18.51
C VAL A 212 -15.28 3.25 -18.72
N ASP A 213 -14.59 2.37 -19.44
CA ASP A 213 -15.11 1.04 -19.76
C ASP A 213 -15.08 0.09 -18.56
N ALA A 214 -14.08 0.23 -17.69
CA ALA A 214 -13.97 -0.54 -16.47
C ALA A 214 -13.12 0.16 -15.40
N VAL A 215 -13.40 -0.14 -14.13
CA VAL A 215 -12.57 0.20 -12.98
C VAL A 215 -12.07 -1.10 -12.38
N ALA A 216 -10.76 -1.28 -12.33
CA ALA A 216 -10.14 -2.44 -11.74
C ALA A 216 -10.26 -2.42 -10.21
N GLU A 217 -10.42 -3.59 -9.60
CA GLU A 217 -10.43 -3.72 -8.14
C GLU A 217 -9.11 -3.22 -7.52
N PRO A 218 -9.12 -2.81 -6.23
CA PRO A 218 -7.91 -2.46 -5.49
C PRO A 218 -6.93 -3.65 -5.41
N LEU A 219 -5.70 -3.39 -4.97
CA LEU A 219 -4.66 -4.43 -4.86
C LEU A 219 -5.14 -5.61 -4.00
N GLY A 220 -5.73 -5.31 -2.85
CA GLY A 220 -6.28 -6.28 -1.91
C GLY A 220 -5.22 -7.19 -1.28
N ALA A 221 -5.69 -8.27 -0.67
CA ALA A 221 -4.89 -9.30 -0.01
C ALA A 221 -4.25 -10.29 -1.00
N ASP A 222 -3.80 -9.79 -2.15
CA ASP A 222 -3.08 -10.61 -3.12
C ASP A 222 -1.84 -11.22 -2.45
N PRO A 223 -1.55 -12.54 -2.64
CA PRO A 223 -0.43 -13.20 -1.98
C PRO A 223 0.91 -12.48 -2.17
N ARG A 224 1.12 -11.84 -3.33
CA ARG A 224 2.35 -11.10 -3.63
C ARG A 224 2.49 -9.82 -2.79
N ILE A 225 1.38 -9.19 -2.40
CA ILE A 225 1.37 -8.05 -1.48
C ILE A 225 1.73 -8.53 -0.06
N CYS A 226 1.16 -9.65 0.38
CA CYS A 226 1.50 -10.27 1.66
C CYS A 226 2.97 -10.68 1.72
N ASP A 227 3.49 -11.28 0.65
CA ASP A 227 4.90 -11.67 0.54
C ASP A 227 5.83 -10.44 0.52
N LEU A 228 5.40 -9.32 -0.09
CA LEU A 228 6.14 -8.06 -0.05
C LEU A 228 6.22 -7.48 1.37
N ILE A 229 5.14 -7.56 2.15
CA ILE A 229 5.13 -7.16 3.58
C ILE A 229 6.14 -8.01 4.35
N VAL A 230 6.06 -9.34 4.21
CA VAL A 230 6.98 -10.28 4.86
C VAL A 230 8.43 -10.00 4.47
N THR A 231 8.68 -9.76 3.18
CA THR A 231 10.02 -9.44 2.67
C THR A 231 10.60 -8.20 3.35
N ARG A 232 9.79 -7.16 3.57
CA ARG A 232 10.23 -5.93 4.25
C ARG A 232 10.51 -6.15 5.72
N MET A 233 9.66 -6.91 6.40
CA MET A 233 9.86 -7.24 7.81
C MET A 233 11.13 -8.05 8.01
N ARG A 234 11.34 -9.08 7.18
CA ARG A 234 12.55 -9.91 7.20
C ARG A 234 13.81 -9.10 6.88
N ALA A 235 13.75 -8.21 5.90
CA ALA A 235 14.85 -7.30 5.60
C ALA A 235 15.17 -6.35 6.77
N ALA A 236 14.15 -5.92 7.53
CA ALA A 236 14.31 -5.03 8.67
C ALA A 236 15.07 -5.66 9.86
N VAL A 237 14.98 -6.99 10.02
CA VAL A 237 15.66 -7.75 11.08
C VAL A 237 16.91 -8.49 10.59
N SER A 238 17.31 -8.27 9.34
CA SER A 238 18.50 -8.87 8.74
C SER A 238 19.77 -8.41 9.48
N PRO A 239 20.74 -9.31 9.76
CA PRO A 239 22.00 -8.94 10.41
C PRO A 239 22.83 -7.98 9.58
N TYR A 240 22.62 -8.00 8.27
CA TYR A 240 23.31 -7.18 7.30
C TYR A 240 22.65 -5.81 7.13
N ARG A 241 21.56 -5.54 7.86
CA ARG A 241 20.96 -4.21 7.90
C ARG A 241 21.96 -3.27 8.59
N ARG A 242 22.54 -2.36 7.81
CA ARG A 242 23.17 -1.17 8.40
C ARG A 242 22.06 -0.35 9.06
N PRO A 243 22.17 -0.01 10.35
CA PRO A 243 21.26 0.96 10.96
C PRO A 243 21.35 2.24 10.14
N ALA A 244 20.29 2.57 9.40
CA ALA A 244 20.13 3.95 8.97
C ALA A 244 19.84 4.73 10.24
N ALA A 245 20.68 5.72 10.57
CA ALA A 245 20.30 6.70 11.57
C ALA A 245 18.99 7.30 11.09
N VAL A 246 17.91 7.00 11.81
CA VAL A 246 16.60 7.55 11.49
C VAL A 246 16.62 8.99 11.99
N THR A 247 17.11 9.91 11.16
CA THR A 247 16.94 11.33 11.39
C THR A 247 15.60 11.74 10.79
N TRP A 248 14.58 11.83 11.63
CA TRP A 248 13.33 12.50 11.32
C TRP A 248 13.58 14.02 11.34
N ARG A 249 14.12 14.57 10.26
CA ARG A 249 14.18 16.03 10.04
C ARG A 249 13.27 16.40 8.89
#